data_AF-X1V5A0-F1
#
_entry.id   AF-X1V5A0-F1
#
_cell.length_a   1.000
_cell.length_b   1.000
_cell.length_c   1.000
_cell.angle_alpha   90.00
_cell.angle_beta   90.00
_cell.angle_gamma   90.00
#
_symmetry.space_group_name_H-M   'P 1'
#
loop_
_entity.id
_entity.type
_entity.pdbx_description
1 polymer ?
#
loop_
_entity_poly.entity_id
_entity_poly.type
_entity_poly.pdbx_seq_one_letter_code
_entity_poly.pdbx_strand_id
1 'polypeptide(L)' 'MLKIKKNLVLLFIVIMVAGLVSIGFAAQKEFVAIATGGTGGTYYPVGGALAQMISDNLDNIIVTA' A
#
# COMPACT_ATOMS: atom_id res chain seq x y z
N MET A 1 4.65 -15.79 44.74
CA MET A 1 3.82 -16.27 43.60
C MET A 1 3.05 -15.16 42.88
N LEU A 2 2.45 -14.20 43.59
CA LEU A 2 1.66 -13.11 42.99
C LEU A 2 2.47 -12.16 42.06
N LYS A 3 3.73 -11.85 42.41
CA LYS A 3 4.61 -10.97 41.62
C LYS A 3 4.96 -11.56 40.23
N ILE A 4 5.20 -12.88 40.17
CA ILE A 4 5.51 -13.59 38.91
C ILE A 4 4.28 -13.60 37.99
N LYS A 5 3.09 -13.87 38.53
CA LYS A 5 1.83 -13.81 37.76
C LYS A 5 1.56 -12.40 37.23
N LYS A 6 1.79 -11.37 38.04
CA LYS A 6 1.66 -9.95 37.64
C LYS A 6 2.63 -9.58 36.52
N ASN A 7 3.89 -10.00 36.60
CA ASN A 7 4.88 -9.74 35.55
C ASN A 7 4.54 -10.46 34.24
N LEU A 8 3.99 -11.68 34.32
CA LEU A 8 3.53 -12.45 33.16
C LEU A 8 2.35 -11.76 32.45
N VAL A 9 1.39 -11.24 33.23
CA VAL A 9 0.25 -10.46 32.71
C VAL A 9 0.74 -9.16 32.07
N LEU A 10 1.71 -8.49 32.69
CA LEU A 10 2.29 -7.26 32.13
C LEU A 10 2.99 -7.53 30.79
N LEU A 11 3.74 -8.63 30.70
CA LEU A 11 4.42 -9.04 29.47
C LEU A 11 3.41 -9.35 28.35
N PHE A 12 2.32 -10.04 28.68
CA PHE A 12 1.25 -10.36 27.74
C PHE A 12 0.57 -9.10 27.17
N ILE A 13 0.32 -8.11 28.04
CA ILE A 13 -0.23 -6.81 27.62
C ILE A 13 0.73 -6.07 26.69
N VAL A 14 2.02 -6.05 26.98
CA VAL A 14 3.03 -5.40 26.13
C VAL A 14 3.09 -6.05 24.74
N ILE A 15 3.04 -7.38 24.67
CA ILE A 15 3.02 -8.12 23.39
C ILE A 15 1.75 -7.82 22.60
N MET A 16 0.59 -7.78 23.26
CA MET A 16 -0.68 -7.40 22.62
C MET A 16 -0.63 -5.99 22.05
N VAL A 17 -0.17 -5.01 22.84
CA VAL A 17 -0.06 -3.61 22.39
C VAL A 17 0.93 -3.48 21.22
N ALA A 18 2.06 -4.19 21.25
CA ALA A 18 3.01 -4.21 20.15
C ALA A 18 2.40 -4.79 18.86
N GLY A 19 1.58 -5.85 18.97
CA GLY A 19 0.87 -6.44 17.83
C GLY A 19 -0.19 -5.54 17.20
N LEU A 20 -0.81 -4.64 17.99
CA LEU A 20 -1.77 -3.66 17.45
C LEU A 20 -1.08 -2.54 16.65
N VAL A 21 0.14 -2.15 17.00
CA VAL A 21 0.88 -1.07 16.32
C VAL A 21 1.33 -1.49 14.90
N SER A 22 1.51 -2.79 14.64
CA SER A 22 1.93 -3.31 13.33
C SER A 22 0.84 -3.32 12.24
N ILE A 23 -0.43 -3.04 12.56
CA ILE A 23 -1.55 -3.18 11.61
C ILE A 23 -1.62 -1.99 10.62
N GLY A 24 -0.87 -0.91 10.85
CA GLY A 24 -1.00 0.35 10.09
C GLY A 24 -0.11 0.53 8.86
N PHE A 25 0.82 -0.37 8.56
CA PHE A 25 1.78 -0.21 7.46
C PHE A 25 1.49 -1.08 6.24
N ALA A 26 0.21 -1.26 5.89
CA ALA A 26 -0.12 -1.75 4.56
C ALA A 26 0.29 -0.66 3.55
N ALA A 27 1.30 -0.95 2.71
CA ALA A 27 1.72 -0.04 1.65
C ALA A 27 0.53 0.23 0.73
N GLN A 28 -0.06 1.42 0.85
CA GLN A 28 -1.24 1.80 0.09
C GLN A 28 -0.82 1.98 -1.37
N LYS A 29 -1.36 1.16 -2.27
CA LYS A 29 -1.22 1.38 -3.70
C LYS A 29 -2.13 2.53 -4.13
N GLU A 30 -1.55 3.52 -4.79
CA GLU A 30 -2.29 4.60 -5.43
C GLU A 30 -2.71 4.16 -6.84
N PHE A 31 -3.97 4.45 -7.21
CA PHE A 31 -4.51 4.13 -8.53
C PHE A 31 -4.76 5.42 -9.30
N VAL A 32 -4.11 5.56 -10.45
CA VAL A 32 -4.20 6.77 -11.28
C VAL A 32 -4.69 6.39 -12.68
N ALA A 33 -5.61 7.18 -13.22
CA ALA A 33 -6.08 7.05 -14.60
C ALA A 33 -5.62 8.27 -15.41
N ILE A 34 -4.97 8.02 -16.54
CA ILE A 34 -4.56 9.05 -17.50
C ILE A 34 -5.73 9.27 -18.46
N ALA A 35 -6.31 10.47 -18.44
CA ALA A 35 -7.28 10.84 -19.47
C ALA A 35 -6.56 11.04 -20.81
N THR A 36 -6.85 10.17 -21.76
CA THR A 36 -6.27 10.21 -23.10
C THR A 36 -7.23 10.89 -24.10
N GLY A 37 -7.96 10.09 -24.86
CA GLY A 37 -8.90 10.50 -25.89
C GLY A 37 -9.55 9.25 -26.50
N GLY A 38 -10.20 9.38 -27.66
CA GLY A 38 -10.75 8.22 -28.36
C GLY A 38 -9.65 7.22 -28.77
N THR A 39 -10.01 5.93 -28.85
CA THR A 39 -9.08 4.84 -29.17
C THR A 39 -8.41 4.95 -30.54
N GLY A 40 -8.99 5.73 -31.46
CA GLY A 40 -8.40 6.05 -32.78
C GLY A 40 -7.52 7.31 -32.79
N GLY A 41 -7.36 8.00 -31.66
CA GLY A 41 -6.51 9.19 -31.54
C GLY A 41 -5.09 8.86 -31.09
N THR A 42 -4.14 9.75 -31.39
CA THR A 42 -2.73 9.55 -31.05
C THR A 42 -2.45 9.45 -29.55
N TYR A 43 -3.25 10.11 -28.71
CA TYR A 43 -3.04 10.08 -27.25
C TYR A 43 -3.42 8.77 -26.59
N TYR A 44 -4.23 7.92 -27.24
CA TYR A 44 -4.57 6.60 -26.70
C TYR A 44 -3.34 5.67 -26.56
N PRO A 45 -2.56 5.39 -27.63
CA PRO A 45 -1.36 4.57 -27.50
C PRO A 45 -0.26 5.26 -26.69
N VAL A 46 -0.15 6.60 -26.74
CA VAL A 46 0.84 7.35 -25.95
C VAL A 46 0.53 7.25 -24.45
N GLY A 47 -0.73 7.40 -24.05
CA GLY A 47 -1.14 7.26 -22.66
C GLY A 47 -0.94 5.84 -22.15
N GLY A 48 -1.24 4.82 -22.96
CA GLY A 48 -0.98 3.42 -22.60
C GLY A 48 0.50 3.14 -22.33
N ALA A 49 1.39 3.64 -23.19
CA ALA A 49 2.83 3.51 -22.99
C ALA A 49 3.32 4.23 -21.73
N LEU A 50 2.78 5.43 -21.44
CA LEU A 50 3.09 6.17 -20.22
C LEU A 50 2.58 5.44 -18.97
N ALA A 51 1.35 4.95 -18.98
CA ALA A 51 0.76 4.20 -17.88
C ALA A 51 1.59 2.95 -17.54
N GLN A 52 2.03 2.22 -18.58
CA GLN A 52 2.91 1.07 -18.42
C GLN A 52 4.27 1.47 -17.82
N MET A 53 4.93 2.48 -18.41
CA MET A 53 6.24 2.95 -17.94
C MET A 53 6.19 3.39 -16.47
N ILE A 54 5.16 4.15 -16.08
CA ILE A 54 4.99 4.63 -14.71
C ILE A 54 4.76 3.44 -13.76
N SER A 55 3.88 2.50 -14.13
CA SER A 55 3.59 1.32 -13.30
C SER A 55 4.80 0.38 -13.13
N ASP A 56 5.69 0.32 -14.13
CA ASP A 56 6.88 -0.53 -14.08
C ASP A 56 8.04 0.08 -13.29
N ASN A 57 8.07 1.41 -13.12
CA ASN A 57 9.23 2.11 -12.54
C ASN A 57 8.95 2.74 -11.17
N LEU A 58 7.69 2.82 -10.74
CA LEU A 58 7.33 3.44 -9.47
C LEU A 58 6.63 2.43 -8.55
N ASP A 59 7.18 2.31 -7.34
CA ASP A 59 6.57 1.49 -6.30
C ASP A 59 5.29 2.14 -5.78
N ASN A 60 4.34 1.29 -5.37
CA ASN A 60 3.09 1.70 -4.73
C ASN A 60 2.17 2.58 -5.59
N ILE A 61 2.34 2.60 -6.91
CA ILE A 61 1.41 3.23 -7.85
C ILE A 61 1.04 2.25 -8.96
N ILE A 62 -0.22 2.28 -9.38
CA ILE A 62 -0.73 1.56 -10.54
C ILE A 62 -1.41 2.57 -11.45
N VAL A 63 -1.00 2.64 -12.70
CA VAL A 63 -1.50 3.62 -13.67
C VAL A 63 -2.14 2.94 -14.86
N THR A 64 -3.28 3.47 -15.32
CA THR A 64 -4.00 3.01 -16.52
C THR A 64 -4.35 4.20 -17.44
N ALA A 65 -4.69 3.93 -18.70
CA ALA A 65 -4.96 4.95 -19.73
C ALA A 65 -6.14 4.58 -20.64
#